data_AF-A0AAE1Q7I2-F1
#
_entry.id   AF-A0AAE1Q7I2-F1
#
_cell.length_a   1.000
_cell.length_b   1.000
_cell.length_c   1.000
_cell.angle_alpha   90.00
_cell.angle_beta   90.00
_cell.angle_gamma   90.00
#
_symmetry.space_group_name_H-M   'P 1'
#
loop_
_entity.id
_entity.type
_entity.pdbx_description
1 polymer ?
#
loop_
_entity_poly.entity_id
_entity_poly.type
_entity_poly.pdbx_seq_one_letter_code
_entity_poly.pdbx_strand_id
1 'polypeptide(L)'
;MEVVGYDGVGGNRVVLEVVGYDGVGGNGVVLKVVEYDGGGGNGVVLEVVEDIFLSAREWCKCFDKSERPCAALRKASKGLIGGYIPECDSEGYYQPTQCHTGAGVCWCVDRHGVELPSTRTRNTPNCDAIVNNVEGDDEDGDDDMDIVEGSADMPLDI
;
A
#
# COMPACT_ATOMS: atom_id res chain seq x y z
N MET A 1 -2.67 -12.52 11.32
CA MET A 1 -2.69 -11.52 10.24
C MET A 1 -3.30 -12.18 9.03
N GLU A 2 -4.35 -11.59 8.47
CA GLU A 2 -5.09 -12.17 7.34
C GLU A 2 -4.70 -11.46 6.05
N VAL A 3 -4.32 -12.23 5.05
CA VAL A 3 -3.97 -11.77 3.70
C VAL A 3 -5.13 -12.15 2.80
N VAL A 4 -5.79 -11.15 2.22
CA VAL A 4 -6.88 -11.38 1.26
C VAL A 4 -6.28 -11.31 -0.14
N GLY A 5 -6.42 -12.40 -0.89
CA GLY A 5 -6.04 -12.52 -2.29
C GLY A 5 -7.23 -12.89 -3.18
N TYR A 6 -6.97 -12.97 -4.47
CA TYR A 6 -7.93 -13.46 -5.45
C TYR A 6 -7.25 -14.51 -6.33
N ASP A 7 -7.97 -15.58 -6.70
CA ASP A 7 -7.42 -16.56 -7.63
C ASP A 7 -7.25 -15.96 -9.04
N GLY A 8 -6.28 -16.47 -9.80
CA GLY A 8 -6.01 -16.01 -11.17
C GLY A 8 -7.00 -16.53 -12.22
N VAL A 9 -7.95 -17.38 -11.81
CA VAL A 9 -8.81 -18.16 -12.72
C VAL A 9 -10.27 -17.67 -12.71
N GLY A 10 -10.69 -16.95 -11.68
CA GLY A 10 -12.05 -16.42 -11.59
C GLY A 10 -12.21 -15.14 -10.78
N GLY A 11 -11.14 -14.61 -10.19
CA GLY A 11 -11.25 -13.51 -9.23
C GLY A 11 -11.98 -13.94 -7.96
N ASN A 12 -11.92 -15.23 -7.61
CA ASN A 12 -12.52 -15.76 -6.39
C ASN A 12 -11.70 -15.29 -5.19
N ARG A 13 -12.36 -14.79 -4.14
CA ARG A 13 -11.69 -14.34 -2.92
C ARG A 13 -11.02 -15.54 -2.23
N VAL A 14 -9.77 -15.35 -1.86
CA VAL A 14 -8.96 -16.27 -1.06
C VAL A 14 -8.56 -15.53 0.21
N VAL A 15 -8.89 -16.06 1.38
CA VAL A 15 -8.39 -15.54 2.64
C VAL A 15 -7.31 -16.48 3.16
N LEU A 16 -6.14 -15.91 3.43
CA LEU A 16 -4.95 -16.62 3.87
C LEU A 16 -4.58 -16.14 5.28
N GLU A 17 -4.32 -17.06 6.19
CA GLU A 17 -3.80 -16.79 7.52
C GLU A 17 -2.31 -17.13 7.57
N VAL A 18 -1.50 -16.23 8.13
CA VAL A 18 -0.09 -16.55 8.43
C VAL A 18 -0.05 -17.48 9.63
N VAL A 19 0.35 -18.74 9.41
CA VAL A 19 0.38 -19.79 10.44
C VAL A 19 1.78 -20.10 10.96
N GLY A 20 2.82 -19.50 10.37
CA GLY A 20 4.18 -19.66 10.85
C GLY A 20 5.19 -18.96 9.97
N TYR A 21 6.44 -19.04 10.40
CA TYR A 21 7.61 -18.66 9.63
C TYR A 21 8.51 -19.89 9.52
N ASP A 22 9.13 -20.04 8.35
CA ASP A 22 10.22 -20.99 8.15
C ASP A 22 11.39 -20.59 9.07
N GLY A 23 11.81 -21.50 9.95
CA GLY A 23 12.84 -21.29 10.95
C GLY A 23 14.28 -21.58 10.48
N VAL A 24 14.56 -21.69 9.18
CA VAL A 24 15.90 -22.00 8.67
C VAL A 24 16.32 -20.99 7.60
N GLY A 25 16.76 -19.81 8.07
CA GLY A 25 17.57 -18.88 7.27
C GLY A 25 16.87 -18.20 6.09
N GLY A 26 15.55 -18.27 5.98
CA GLY A 26 14.77 -17.64 4.92
C GLY A 26 13.53 -16.94 5.46
N ASN A 27 13.25 -15.74 4.96
CA ASN A 27 12.07 -14.92 5.31
C ASN A 27 10.75 -15.51 4.73
N GLY A 28 10.54 -16.82 4.86
CA GLY A 28 9.36 -17.53 4.35
C GLY A 28 8.20 -17.47 5.33
N VAL A 29 7.04 -16.99 4.88
CA VAL A 29 5.78 -17.04 5.63
C VAL A 29 4.98 -18.26 5.20
N VAL A 30 4.56 -19.06 6.17
CA VAL A 30 3.66 -20.19 5.94
C VAL A 30 2.23 -19.66 5.97
N LEU A 31 1.53 -19.77 4.84
CA LEU A 31 0.15 -19.30 4.68
C LEU A 31 -0.81 -20.47 4.63
N LYS A 32 -1.93 -20.35 5.34
CA LYS A 32 -3.03 -21.31 5.36
C LYS A 32 -4.26 -20.67 4.74
N VAL A 33 -4.88 -21.33 3.75
CA VAL A 33 -6.19 -20.90 3.25
C VAL A 33 -7.25 -21.13 4.32
N VAL A 34 -7.94 -20.06 4.72
CA VAL A 34 -9.00 -20.10 5.73
C VAL A 34 -10.39 -19.90 5.13
N GLU A 35 -10.50 -19.23 3.97
CA GLU A 35 -11.76 -19.03 3.26
C GLU A 35 -11.50 -19.00 1.74
N TYR A 36 -12.39 -19.62 0.96
CA TYR A 36 -12.33 -19.60 -0.49
C TYR A 36 -13.73 -19.72 -1.10
N ASP A 37 -14.10 -18.79 -1.97
CA ASP A 37 -15.44 -18.72 -2.58
C ASP A 37 -15.64 -19.66 -3.79
N GLY A 38 -14.59 -20.39 -4.21
CA GLY A 38 -14.69 -21.34 -5.32
C GLY A 38 -15.37 -22.65 -4.89
N GLY A 39 -16.67 -22.76 -5.18
CA GLY A 39 -17.48 -23.91 -4.83
C GLY A 39 -17.10 -25.20 -5.57
N GLY A 40 -16.78 -26.24 -4.80
CA GLY A 40 -17.18 -27.61 -5.12
C GLY A 40 -16.09 -28.58 -5.60
N GLY A 41 -15.56 -29.38 -4.67
CA GLY A 41 -15.17 -30.77 -4.93
C GLY A 41 -13.73 -30.99 -5.38
N ASN A 42 -13.00 -31.70 -4.51
CA ASN A 42 -11.55 -31.92 -4.49
C ASN A 42 -10.82 -30.68 -4.00
N GLY A 43 -10.18 -30.80 -2.83
CA GLY A 43 -9.34 -29.74 -2.29
C GLY A 43 -8.45 -29.21 -3.40
N VAL A 44 -8.38 -27.88 -3.49
CA VAL A 44 -7.54 -27.20 -4.47
C VAL A 44 -6.13 -27.78 -4.31
N VAL A 45 -5.75 -28.66 -5.24
CA VAL A 45 -4.34 -28.97 -5.44
C VAL A 45 -3.84 -27.70 -6.10
N LEU A 46 -3.40 -26.76 -5.26
CA LEU A 46 -2.55 -25.69 -5.70
C LEU A 46 -1.38 -26.43 -6.34
N GLU A 47 -1.27 -26.36 -7.67
CA GLU A 47 0.02 -26.63 -8.28
C GLU A 47 0.97 -25.68 -7.56
N VAL A 48 1.85 -26.27 -6.75
CA VAL A 48 3.04 -25.61 -6.27
C VAL A 48 3.86 -25.40 -7.54
N VAL A 49 3.50 -24.35 -8.30
CA VAL A 49 4.46 -23.69 -9.17
C VAL A 49 5.66 -23.44 -8.26
N GLU A 50 6.85 -23.78 -8.76
CA GLU A 50 8.06 -23.96 -7.95
C GLU A 50 8.42 -22.78 -7.04
N ASP A 51 7.73 -21.64 -7.15
CA ASP A 51 7.92 -20.45 -6.33
C ASP A 51 6.57 -19.94 -5.75
N ILE A 52 5.98 -20.63 -4.76
CA ILE A 52 5.02 -19.99 -3.82
C ILE A 52 5.76 -19.01 -2.88
N PHE A 53 7.09 -19.01 -2.93
CA PHE A 53 7.97 -18.13 -2.19
C PHE A 53 8.35 -16.93 -3.05
N LEU A 54 7.88 -15.73 -2.69
CA LEU A 54 8.43 -14.50 -3.28
C LEU A 54 9.85 -14.30 -2.72
N SER A 55 10.87 -14.56 -3.53
CA SER A 55 12.24 -14.23 -3.16
C SER A 55 12.40 -12.73 -2.93
N ALA A 56 13.46 -12.31 -2.21
CA ALA A 56 13.76 -10.87 -2.06
C ALA A 56 13.88 -10.15 -3.42
N ARG A 57 14.31 -10.86 -4.47
CA ARG A 57 14.41 -10.33 -5.85
C ARG A 57 13.05 -10.22 -6.53
N GLU A 58 12.12 -11.13 -6.28
CA GLU A 58 10.74 -11.07 -6.79
C GLU A 58 9.89 -10.05 -6.03
N TRP A 59 10.08 -9.96 -4.71
CA TRP A 59 9.58 -8.89 -3.87
C TRP A 59 10.06 -7.53 -4.37
N CYS A 60 11.38 -7.33 -4.54
CA CYS A 60 11.93 -6.09 -5.07
C CYS A 60 11.39 -5.76 -6.47
N LYS A 61 11.22 -6.74 -7.36
CA LYS A 61 10.59 -6.51 -8.68
C LYS A 61 9.13 -6.08 -8.60
N CYS A 62 8.39 -6.50 -7.57
CA CYS A 62 7.03 -6.02 -7.30
C CYS A 62 7.06 -4.54 -6.90
N PHE A 63 8.00 -4.14 -6.04
CA PHE A 63 8.18 -2.73 -5.61
C PHE A 63 8.75 -1.81 -6.69
N ASP A 64 9.65 -2.32 -7.55
CA ASP A 64 10.22 -1.58 -8.69
C ASP A 64 9.17 -1.30 -9.78
N LYS A 65 8.06 -2.05 -9.77
CA LYS A 65 6.93 -1.90 -10.69
C LYS A 65 5.65 -1.41 -10.04
N SER A 66 5.61 -1.24 -8.71
CA SER A 66 4.43 -0.72 -8.03
C SER A 66 4.35 0.78 -8.31
N GLU A 67 3.60 1.14 -9.35
CA GLU A 67 3.19 2.52 -9.57
C GLU A 67 2.57 3.03 -8.26
N ARG A 68 3.01 4.20 -7.78
CA ARG A 68 2.44 4.82 -6.58
C ARG A 68 0.92 4.95 -6.72
N PRO A 69 0.14 4.92 -5.62
CA PRO A 69 -1.32 4.87 -5.67
C PRO A 69 -1.96 5.93 -6.56
N CYS A 70 -1.46 7.17 -6.54
CA CYS A 70 -1.97 8.23 -7.41
C CYS A 70 -1.68 7.93 -8.89
N ALA A 71 -0.44 7.60 -9.23
CA ALA A 71 -0.04 7.30 -10.62
C ALA A 71 -0.82 6.10 -11.19
N ALA A 72 -0.99 5.04 -10.40
CA ALA A 72 -1.79 3.88 -10.76
C ALA A 72 -3.26 4.25 -11.02
N LEU A 73 -3.87 5.00 -10.08
CA LEU A 73 -5.27 5.44 -10.21
C LEU A 73 -5.46 6.39 -11.40
N ARG A 74 -4.55 7.35 -11.63
CA ARG A 74 -4.57 8.25 -12.79
C ARG A 74 -4.54 7.49 -14.11
N LYS A 75 -3.73 6.43 -14.19
CA LYS A 75 -3.63 5.57 -15.38
C LYS A 75 -4.90 4.75 -15.59
N ALA A 76 -5.48 4.20 -14.52
CA ALA A 76 -6.74 3.47 -14.56
C ALA A 76 -7.95 4.37 -14.91
N SER A 77 -7.93 5.64 -14.47
CA SER A 77 -8.98 6.61 -14.77
C SER A 77 -8.87 7.25 -16.16
N LYS A 78 -7.80 6.95 -16.91
CA LYS A 78 -7.59 7.49 -18.26
C LYS A 78 -8.66 6.97 -19.21
N GLY A 79 -9.58 7.85 -19.61
CA GLY A 79 -10.70 7.53 -20.50
C GLY A 79 -12.07 7.49 -19.81
N LEU A 80 -12.12 7.66 -18.48
CA LEU A 80 -13.39 7.87 -17.77
C LEU A 80 -13.89 9.30 -18.02
N ILE A 81 -15.00 9.42 -18.75
CA ILE A 81 -15.66 10.72 -19.00
C ILE A 81 -16.46 11.10 -17.75
N GLY A 82 -16.14 12.24 -17.14
CA GLY A 82 -16.83 12.75 -15.93
C GLY A 82 -16.41 12.12 -14.61
N GLY A 83 -15.56 11.09 -14.65
CA GLY A 83 -14.95 10.48 -13.46
C GLY A 83 -13.93 11.40 -12.79
N TYR A 84 -13.62 11.11 -11.53
CA TYR A 84 -12.50 11.74 -10.84
C TYR A 84 -11.18 11.16 -11.36
N ILE A 85 -10.31 12.03 -11.85
CA ILE A 85 -8.96 11.69 -12.27
C ILE A 85 -8.03 12.40 -11.28
N PRO A 86 -7.23 11.67 -10.48
CA PRO A 86 -6.38 12.30 -9.50
C PRO A 86 -5.20 13.02 -10.16
N GLU A 87 -4.86 14.16 -9.58
CA GLU A 87 -3.63 14.90 -9.89
C GLU A 87 -2.47 14.32 -9.07
N CYS A 88 -1.34 14.09 -9.73
CA CYS A 88 -0.16 13.48 -9.11
C CYS A 88 1.08 14.30 -9.43
N ASP A 89 2.05 14.28 -8.52
CA ASP A 89 3.37 14.87 -8.74
C ASP A 89 4.26 13.98 -9.64
N SER A 90 5.54 14.36 -9.76
CA SER A 90 6.53 13.63 -10.56
C SER A 90 6.95 12.29 -9.94
N GLU A 91 6.82 12.14 -8.62
CA GLU A 91 7.14 10.91 -7.89
C GLU A 91 5.95 9.92 -7.87
N GLY A 92 4.76 10.38 -8.28
CA GLY A 92 3.53 9.61 -8.32
C GLY A 92 2.70 9.68 -7.04
N TYR A 93 3.01 10.60 -6.12
CA TYR A 93 2.17 10.92 -4.98
C TYR A 93 1.06 11.90 -5.37
N TYR A 94 0.06 12.05 -4.50
CA TYR A 94 -1.03 12.99 -4.71
C TYR A 94 -0.54 14.43 -4.57
N GLN A 95 -1.02 15.32 -5.45
CA GLN A 95 -0.81 16.74 -5.23
C GLN A 95 -1.65 17.20 -4.03
N PRO A 96 -1.18 18.20 -3.26
CA PRO A 96 -1.91 18.68 -2.08
C PRO A 96 -3.33 19.14 -2.39
N THR A 97 -3.59 19.63 -3.60
CA THR A 97 -4.93 20.02 -4.06
C THR A 97 -5.44 19.01 -5.08
N GLN A 98 -6.64 18.46 -4.83
CA GLN A 98 -7.31 17.56 -5.77
C GLN A 98 -8.65 18.15 -6.20
N CYS A 99 -8.97 18.04 -7.48
CA CYS A 99 -10.23 18.53 -8.04
C CYS A 99 -10.99 17.43 -8.79
N HIS A 100 -12.29 17.31 -8.50
CA HIS A 100 -13.21 16.52 -9.31
C HIS A 100 -13.98 17.43 -10.26
N THR A 101 -13.46 17.59 -11.48
CA THR A 101 -14.04 18.46 -12.52
C THR A 101 -15.49 18.13 -12.83
N GLY A 102 -15.87 16.84 -12.80
CA GLY A 102 -17.25 16.40 -13.05
C GLY A 102 -18.25 16.85 -11.97
N ALA A 103 -17.83 16.90 -10.70
CA ALA A 103 -18.67 17.39 -9.60
C ALA A 103 -18.48 18.90 -9.31
N GLY A 104 -17.44 19.53 -9.87
CA GLY A 104 -17.12 20.93 -9.64
C GLY A 104 -16.70 21.24 -8.21
N VAL A 105 -15.97 20.30 -7.58
CA VAL A 105 -15.47 20.45 -6.20
C VAL A 105 -13.99 20.10 -6.13
N CYS A 106 -13.25 20.81 -5.26
CA CYS A 106 -11.85 20.59 -4.94
C CYS A 106 -11.67 20.45 -3.43
N TRP A 107 -10.63 19.76 -2.99
CA TRP A 107 -10.29 19.54 -1.59
C TRP A 107 -8.77 19.39 -1.42
N CYS A 108 -8.28 19.49 -0.18
CA CYS A 108 -6.89 19.22 0.12
C CYS A 108 -6.69 17.76 0.52
N VAL A 109 -5.55 17.18 0.16
CA VAL A 109 -5.16 15.82 0.56
C VAL A 109 -3.74 15.81 1.12
N ASP A 110 -3.43 14.77 1.89
CA ASP A 110 -2.05 14.41 2.20
C ASP A 110 -1.35 13.73 1.01
N ARG A 111 -0.06 13.42 1.15
CA ARG A 111 0.74 12.73 0.11
C ARG A 111 0.18 11.35 -0.30
N HIS A 112 -0.64 10.72 0.54
CA HIS A 112 -1.24 9.40 0.31
C HIS A 112 -2.65 9.48 -0.27
N GLY A 113 -3.22 10.69 -0.39
CA GLY A 113 -4.54 10.95 -0.98
C GLY A 113 -5.68 11.01 0.04
N VAL A 114 -5.38 11.11 1.34
CA VAL A 114 -6.37 11.27 2.40
C VAL A 114 -6.86 12.71 2.44
N GLU A 115 -8.17 12.92 2.29
CA GLU A 115 -8.80 14.25 2.36
C GLU A 115 -8.63 14.88 3.75
N LEU A 116 -8.16 16.13 3.77
CA LEU A 116 -8.06 16.93 4.98
C LEU A 116 -9.45 17.47 5.38
N PRO A 117 -9.81 17.43 6.67
CA PRO A 117 -11.13 17.82 7.12
C PRO A 117 -11.44 19.28 6.79
N SER A 118 -12.69 19.54 6.41
CA SER A 118 -13.20 20.90 6.12
C SER A 118 -12.51 21.64 4.95
N THR A 119 -11.82 20.94 4.06
CA THR A 119 -11.14 21.55 2.90
C THR A 119 -11.93 21.49 1.60
N ARG A 120 -13.02 20.71 1.55
CA ARG A 120 -13.84 20.53 0.35
C ARG A 120 -14.66 21.77 0.03
N THR A 121 -14.45 22.31 -1.17
CA THR A 121 -15.09 23.54 -1.64
C THR A 121 -15.35 23.51 -3.15
N ARG A 122 -16.18 24.41 -3.66
CA ARG A 122 -16.38 24.61 -5.11
C ARG A 122 -15.28 25.46 -5.76
N ASN A 123 -14.47 26.11 -4.94
CA ASN A 123 -13.32 26.92 -5.36
C ASN A 123 -12.03 26.11 -5.17
N THR A 124 -10.89 26.65 -5.60
CA THR A 124 -9.57 26.05 -5.33
C THR A 124 -9.16 26.36 -3.88
N PRO A 125 -9.02 25.37 -2.99
CA PRO A 125 -8.53 25.60 -1.63
C PRO A 125 -7.03 25.95 -1.62
N ASN A 126 -6.57 26.67 -0.59
CA ASN A 126 -5.15 26.93 -0.38
C ASN A 126 -4.58 25.82 0.52
N CYS A 127 -3.97 24.80 -0.09
CA CYS A 127 -3.44 23.65 0.64
C CYS A 127 -2.01 23.86 1.15
N ASP A 128 -1.24 24.81 0.59
CA ASP A 128 0.13 25.10 1.03
C ASP A 128 0.18 25.58 2.48
N ALA A 129 -0.80 26.37 2.89
CA ALA A 129 -0.91 26.82 4.28
C ALA A 129 -1.32 25.69 5.24
N ILE A 130 -1.93 24.60 4.76
CA ILE A 130 -2.52 23.56 5.61
C ILE A 130 -1.51 22.43 5.85
N VAL A 131 -0.77 22.00 4.82
CA VAL A 131 0.25 20.94 4.98
C VAL A 131 1.36 21.36 5.96
N ASN A 132 1.74 22.63 5.93
CA ASN A 132 2.74 23.19 6.85
C ASN A 132 2.26 23.34 8.31
N ASN A 133 0.96 23.18 8.59
CA ASN A 133 0.40 23.21 9.95
C ASN A 133 0.09 21.80 10.51
N VAL A 134 0.38 20.73 9.77
CA VAL A 134 0.24 19.34 10.25
C VAL A 134 1.60 18.74 10.64
N GLU A 135 2.71 19.34 10.19
CA GLU A 135 4.08 18.97 10.59
C GLU A 135 4.63 19.86 11.73
N GLY A 136 3.76 20.60 12.43
CA GLY A 136 4.18 21.71 13.30
C GLY A 136 3.61 21.76 14.71
N ASP A 137 3.18 20.64 15.30
CA ASP A 137 2.80 20.57 16.72
C ASP A 137 3.28 19.25 17.37
N ASP A 138 4.59 19.00 17.34
CA ASP A 138 5.27 18.01 18.20
C ASP A 138 6.64 18.56 18.65
N GLU A 139 6.65 19.71 19.34
CA GLU A 139 7.80 20.11 20.17
C GLU A 139 7.39 20.04 21.65
N ASP A 140 7.87 19.01 22.35
CA ASP A 140 8.63 19.13 23.61
C ASP A 140 8.86 17.73 24.25
N GLY A 141 10.10 17.25 24.18
CA GLY A 141 10.55 16.05 24.91
C GLY A 141 11.92 15.53 24.49
N ASP A 142 12.95 16.36 24.59
CA ASP A 142 14.35 15.91 24.56
C ASP A 142 14.64 15.01 25.77
N ASP A 143 14.74 13.71 25.53
CA ASP A 143 15.49 12.78 26.38
C ASP A 143 16.43 11.98 25.46
N ASP A 144 17.69 12.43 25.40
CA ASP A 144 18.81 11.70 24.79
C ASP A 144 18.89 10.29 25.38
N MET A 145 18.52 9.26 24.61
CA MET A 145 18.98 7.90 24.85
C MET A 145 19.54 7.29 23.56
N ASP A 146 20.81 6.90 23.63
CA ASP A 146 21.65 6.45 22.54
C ASP A 146 20.97 5.39 21.66
N ILE A 147 20.92 5.65 20.35
CA ILE A 147 20.63 4.64 19.34
C ILE A 147 21.84 3.70 19.26
N VAL A 148 21.74 2.56 19.92
CA VAL A 148 22.50 1.36 19.55
C VAL A 148 21.54 0.17 19.36
N GLU A 149 21.52 -0.31 18.11
CA GLU A 149 21.11 -1.65 17.65
C GLU A 149 19.61 -2.02 17.61
N GLY A 150 19.14 -2.83 16.64
CA GLY A 150 19.89 -3.84 15.89
C GLY A 150 19.53 -3.99 14.41
N SER A 151 20.59 -4.01 13.60
CA SER A 151 20.64 -4.80 12.38
C SER A 151 20.87 -6.26 12.78
N ALA A 152 20.08 -7.18 12.23
CA ALA A 152 20.13 -8.60 12.56
C ALA A 152 21.28 -9.35 11.86
N ASP A 153 22.50 -8.83 11.95
CA ASP A 153 23.72 -9.49 11.44
C ASP A 153 24.84 -9.34 12.48
N MET A 154 24.81 -10.17 13.52
CA MET A 154 26.02 -10.47 14.30
C MET A 154 26.44 -11.93 14.06
N PRO A 155 27.61 -12.17 13.45
CA PRO A 155 28.20 -13.49 13.40
C PRO A 155 28.71 -13.88 14.79
N LEU A 156 28.28 -15.04 15.29
CA LEU A 156 28.89 -15.65 16.47
C LEU A 156 30.13 -16.42 16.04
N ASP A 157 31.30 -15.78 16.19
CA ASP A 157 32.57 -16.49 16.31
C ASP A 157 32.86 -16.75 17.80
N ILE A 158 32.60 -17.98 18.27
CA ILE A 158 33.42 -18.69 19.28
C ILE A 158 33.15 -20.20 19.26
#